data_AF-A0A2T1FKS7-F1
#
_entry.id   AF-A0A2T1FKS7-F1
#
_cell.length_a   1.000
_cell.length_b   1.000
_cell.length_c   1.000
_cell.angle_alpha   90.00
_cell.angle_beta   90.00
_cell.angle_gamma   90.00
#
_symmetry.space_group_name_H-M   'P 1'
#
loop_
_entity.id
_entity.type
_entity.pdbx_description
1 polymer ?
#
loop_
_entity_poly.entity_id
_entity_poly.type
_entity_poly.pdbx_seq_one_letter_code
_entity_poly.pdbx_strand_id
1 'polypeptide(L)'
;MTFTLFGRWQIRVLLLATVGLLLTILMLIKSSPSIAGQTLITLIYLGIFGIIWDVVYHQLQRFRWDGDWNGLLQFGAAVWEGLFLITIIKVIGLPGIDRSSFNISGFIGFYTSFSLLSSIVTHSLLRILSPYSRFNGGQWF
;
A
#
# COMPACT_ATOMS: atom_id res chain seq x y z
N MET A 1 -11.91 8.25 13.24
CA MET A 1 -12.72 7.01 13.12
C MET A 1 -11.75 5.86 13.21
N THR A 2 -11.79 5.09 14.29
CA THR A 2 -10.86 3.97 14.47
C THR A 2 -11.27 2.83 13.56
N PHE A 3 -10.47 2.57 12.52
CA PHE A 3 -10.65 1.40 11.69
C PHE A 3 -10.47 0.12 12.52
N THR A 4 -11.31 -0.88 12.28
CA THR A 4 -11.01 -2.24 12.71
C THR A 4 -9.84 -2.77 11.87
N LEU A 5 -9.02 -3.64 12.45
CA LEU A 5 -7.89 -4.25 11.74
C LEU A 5 -8.37 -4.99 10.47
N PHE A 6 -9.54 -5.62 10.53
CA PHE A 6 -10.18 -6.26 9.40
C PHE A 6 -10.60 -5.27 8.30
N GLY A 7 -11.21 -4.13 8.67
CA GLY A 7 -11.56 -3.07 7.72
C GLY A 7 -10.32 -2.48 7.02
N ARG A 8 -9.20 -2.31 7.75
CA ARG A 8 -7.92 -1.86 7.15
C ARG A 8 -7.41 -2.84 6.09
N TRP A 9 -7.43 -4.13 6.39
CA TRP A 9 -7.01 -5.16 5.45
C TRP A 9 -7.92 -5.23 4.22
N GLN A 10 -9.24 -5.13 4.39
CA GLN A 10 -10.19 -5.09 3.26
C GLN A 10 -9.89 -3.91 2.32
N ILE A 11 -9.73 -2.71 2.87
CA ILE A 11 -9.43 -1.51 2.08
C ILE A 11 -8.08 -1.64 1.39
N ARG A 12 -7.04 -2.14 2.08
CA ARG A 12 -5.70 -2.34 1.49
C ARG A 12 -5.76 -3.32 0.31
N VAL A 13 -6.39 -4.49 0.50
CA VAL A 13 -6.52 -5.49 -0.57
C VAL A 13 -7.32 -4.92 -1.74
N LEU A 14 -8.40 -4.19 -1.49
CA LEU A 14 -9.18 -3.52 -2.53
C LEU A 14 -8.33 -2.50 -3.32
N LEU A 15 -7.56 -1.67 -2.63
CA LEU A 15 -6.69 -0.67 -3.29
C LEU A 15 -5.55 -1.32 -4.08
N LEU A 16 -4.95 -2.40 -3.57
CA LEU A 16 -3.94 -3.16 -4.30
C LEU A 16 -4.53 -3.82 -5.55
N ALA A 17 -5.71 -4.43 -5.42
CA ALA A 17 -6.42 -5.09 -6.53
C ALA A 17 -6.92 -4.10 -7.60
N THR A 18 -7.28 -2.87 -7.21
CA THR A 18 -7.81 -1.87 -8.15
C THR A 18 -6.70 -0.93 -8.62
N VAL A 19 -6.27 -0.02 -7.77
CA VAL A 19 -5.26 1.02 -8.05
C VAL A 19 -3.93 0.39 -8.42
N GLY A 20 -3.50 -0.62 -7.67
CA GLY A 20 -2.23 -1.29 -7.92
C GLY A 20 -2.19 -2.05 -9.24
N LEU A 21 -3.22 -2.86 -9.55
CA LEU A 21 -3.31 -3.54 -10.85
C LEU A 21 -3.46 -2.56 -12.00
N LEU A 22 -4.24 -1.49 -11.85
CA LEU A 22 -4.38 -0.45 -12.88
C LEU A 22 -3.03 0.17 -13.24
N LEU A 23 -2.22 0.54 -12.23
CA LEU A 23 -0.89 1.08 -12.46
C LEU A 23 0.06 0.04 -13.08
N THR A 24 -0.07 -1.23 -12.71
CA THR A 24 0.71 -2.33 -13.30
C THR A 24 0.37 -2.53 -14.78
N ILE A 25 -0.92 -2.47 -15.15
CA ILE A 25 -1.38 -2.51 -16.54
C ILE A 25 -0.85 -1.31 -17.32
N LEU A 26 -0.88 -0.11 -16.73
CA LEU A 26 -0.32 1.08 -17.37
C LEU A 26 1.19 0.93 -17.64
N MET A 27 1.92 0.30 -16.72
CA MET A 27 3.34 -0.03 -16.92
C MET A 27 3.55 -1.09 -18.01
N LEU A 28 2.66 -2.07 -18.14
CA LEU A 28 2.71 -3.05 -19.23
C LEU A 28 2.55 -2.39 -20.60
N ILE A 29 1.70 -1.37 -20.71
CA ILE A 29 1.48 -0.63 -21.97
C ILE A 29 2.68 0.27 -22.30
N LYS A 30 3.26 0.92 -21.28
CA LYS A 30 4.32 1.92 -21.45
C LYS A 30 5.74 1.30 -21.52
N SER A 31 5.93 0.10 -21.02
CA SER A 31 7.25 -0.52 -20.82
C SER A 31 7.25 -2.00 -21.22
N SER A 32 8.35 -2.72 -20.96
CA SER A 32 8.47 -4.13 -21.35
C SER A 32 7.69 -5.07 -20.42
N PRO A 33 7.25 -6.24 -20.93
CA PRO A 33 6.57 -7.26 -20.12
C PRO A 33 7.39 -7.72 -18.90
N SER A 34 8.72 -7.74 -19.01
CA SER A 34 9.63 -8.06 -17.92
C SER A 34 9.52 -7.08 -16.74
N ILE A 35 9.44 -5.78 -17.02
CA ILE A 35 9.35 -4.72 -16.01
C ILE A 35 7.97 -4.75 -15.35
N ALA A 36 6.92 -4.98 -16.15
CA ALA A 36 5.56 -5.15 -15.64
C ALA A 36 5.45 -6.36 -14.71
N GLY A 37 6.07 -7.49 -15.06
CA GLY A 37 6.14 -8.68 -14.22
C GLY A 37 6.83 -8.43 -12.88
N GLN A 38 7.98 -7.75 -12.89
CA GLN A 38 8.68 -7.33 -11.66
C GLN A 38 7.82 -6.40 -10.80
N THR A 39 7.10 -5.47 -11.42
CA THR A 39 6.20 -4.53 -10.73
C THR A 39 5.04 -5.27 -10.05
N LEU A 40 4.46 -6.25 -10.73
CA LEU A 40 3.39 -7.10 -10.18
C LEU A 40 3.88 -7.90 -8.96
N ILE A 41 5.04 -8.54 -9.07
CA ILE A 41 5.66 -9.27 -7.95
C ILE A 41 5.93 -8.31 -6.78
N THR A 42 6.43 -7.11 -7.06
CA THR A 42 6.68 -6.08 -6.05
C THR A 42 5.39 -5.65 -5.35
N LEU A 43 4.28 -5.52 -6.08
CA LEU A 43 2.97 -5.19 -5.54
C LEU A 43 2.44 -6.29 -4.63
N ILE A 44 2.66 -7.57 -4.96
CA ILE A 44 2.32 -8.69 -4.08
C ILE A 44 3.10 -8.59 -2.76
N TYR A 45 4.41 -8.35 -2.83
CA TYR A 45 5.22 -8.15 -1.62
C TYR A 45 4.77 -6.95 -0.81
N LEU A 46 4.43 -5.83 -1.46
CA LEU A 46 3.85 -4.66 -0.79
C LEU A 46 2.56 -5.00 -0.05
N GLY A 47 1.72 -5.87 -0.62
CA GLY A 47 0.52 -6.38 0.05
C GLY A 47 0.84 -7.21 1.28
N ILE A 48 1.74 -8.20 1.15
CA ILE A 48 2.10 -9.11 2.25
C ILE A 48 2.74 -8.33 3.40
N PHE A 49 3.78 -7.53 3.13
CA PHE A 49 4.43 -6.73 4.15
C PHE A 49 3.52 -5.65 4.71
N GLY A 50 2.65 -5.06 3.88
CA GLY A 50 1.66 -4.08 4.30
C GLY A 50 0.64 -4.64 5.31
N ILE A 51 0.19 -5.88 5.13
CA ILE A 51 -0.70 -6.57 6.09
C ILE A 51 -0.01 -6.75 7.44
N ILE A 52 1.28 -7.12 7.44
CA ILE A 52 2.09 -7.25 8.66
C ILE A 52 2.24 -5.89 9.35
N TRP A 53 2.58 -4.85 8.59
CA TRP A 53 2.72 -3.50 9.10
C TRP A 53 1.40 -2.93 9.63
N ASP A 54 0.26 -3.27 9.02
CA ASP A 54 -1.06 -2.86 9.53
C ASP A 54 -1.31 -3.37 10.96
N VAL A 55 -0.84 -4.57 11.32
CA VAL A 55 -0.92 -5.06 12.71
C VAL A 55 -0.10 -4.16 13.64
N VAL A 56 1.15 -3.86 13.26
CA VAL A 56 2.03 -3.00 14.05
C VAL A 56 1.43 -1.60 14.21
N TYR A 57 0.95 -1.01 13.12
CA TYR A 57 0.32 0.31 13.11
C TYR A 57 -0.96 0.35 13.92
N HIS A 58 -1.78 -0.70 13.86
CA HIS A 58 -2.99 -0.81 14.68
C HIS A 58 -2.67 -0.83 16.18
N GLN A 59 -1.61 -1.55 16.58
CA GLN A 59 -1.17 -1.58 17.97
C GLN A 59 -0.58 -0.24 18.41
N LEU A 60 0.25 0.40 17.57
CA LEU A 60 0.77 1.74 17.83
C LEU A 60 -0.33 2.79 17.96
N GLN A 61 -1.39 2.67 17.17
CA GLN A 61 -2.54 3.55 17.20
C GLN A 61 -3.34 3.44 18.52
N ARG A 62 -3.39 2.25 19.14
CA ARG A 62 -4.05 2.05 20.45
C ARG A 62 -3.37 2.75 21.62
N PHE A 63 -2.06 3.00 21.54
CA PHE A 63 -1.34 3.71 22.60
C PHE A 63 -1.57 5.23 22.58
N ARG A 64 -2.22 5.77 21.54
CA ARG A 64 -2.56 7.20 21.46
C ARG A 64 -3.90 7.45 22.14
N TRP A 65 -3.95 8.51 22.95
CA TRP A 65 -5.14 8.99 23.63
C TRP A 65 -6.33 9.25 22.68
N ASP A 66 -6.05 9.73 21.47
CA ASP A 66 -7.04 10.03 20.43
C ASP A 66 -7.46 8.79 19.61
N GLY A 67 -6.69 7.70 19.70
CA GLY A 67 -6.91 6.49 18.92
C GLY A 67 -6.82 6.65 17.40
N ASP A 68 -6.47 7.83 16.88
CA ASP A 68 -6.40 8.09 15.43
C ASP A 68 -5.02 8.60 14.97
N TRP A 69 -4.73 8.34 13.70
CA TRP A 69 -3.54 8.83 13.01
C TRP A 69 -3.92 9.97 12.08
N ASN A 70 -3.27 11.12 12.27
CA ASN A 70 -3.39 12.24 11.36
C ASN A 70 -2.75 11.90 9.99
N GLY A 71 -3.04 12.72 8.97
CA GLY A 71 -2.51 12.51 7.61
C GLY A 71 -0.98 12.50 7.54
N LEU A 72 -0.30 13.23 8.44
CA LEU A 72 1.17 13.24 8.53
C LEU A 72 1.73 11.86 8.95
N LEU A 73 1.12 11.20 9.93
CA LEU A 73 1.52 9.86 10.35
C LEU A 73 1.23 8.81 9.27
N GLN A 74 0.12 8.95 8.55
CA GLN A 74 -0.18 8.08 7.40
C GLN A 74 0.86 8.25 6.28
N PHE A 75 1.25 9.48 5.97
CA PHE A 75 2.33 9.75 5.02
C PHE A 75 3.67 9.19 5.50
N GLY A 76 4.01 9.38 6.77
CA GLY A 76 5.22 8.81 7.38
C GLY A 76 5.25 7.28 7.32
N ALA A 77 4.10 6.62 7.50
CA ALA A 77 3.97 5.18 7.36
C ALA A 77 4.17 4.72 5.91
N ALA A 78 3.63 5.44 4.91
CA ALA A 78 3.91 5.16 3.51
C ALA A 78 5.40 5.33 3.18
N VAL A 79 6.03 6.40 3.64
CA VAL A 79 7.48 6.60 3.46
C VAL A 79 8.27 5.44 4.09
N TRP A 80 7.87 5.00 5.28
CA TRP A 80 8.49 3.87 5.97
C TRP A 80 8.30 2.55 5.23
N GLU A 81 7.09 2.22 4.77
CA GLU A 81 6.83 1.00 3.98
C GLU A 81 7.69 0.96 2.70
N GLY A 82 7.81 2.10 2.00
CA GLY A 82 8.66 2.23 0.82
C GLY A 82 10.14 2.02 1.13
N LEU A 83 10.67 2.66 2.17
CA LEU A 83 12.06 2.49 2.61
C LEU A 83 12.35 1.07 3.07
N PHE A 84 11.42 0.47 3.82
CA PHE A 84 11.51 -0.90 4.30
C PHE A 84 11.59 -1.91 3.16
N LEU A 85 10.76 -1.76 2.12
CA LEU A 85 10.84 -2.63 0.94
C LEU A 85 12.17 -2.47 0.19
N ILE A 86 12.64 -1.25 -0.04
CA ILE A 86 13.91 -1.01 -0.73
C ILE A 86 15.06 -1.66 0.04
N THR A 87 15.09 -1.51 1.36
CA THR A 87 16.15 -2.06 2.21
C THR A 87 16.11 -3.59 2.24
N ILE A 88 14.93 -4.22 2.38
CA ILE A 88 14.80 -5.68 2.32
C ILE A 88 15.25 -6.23 0.97
N ILE A 89 14.82 -5.62 -0.14
CA ILE A 89 15.18 -6.08 -1.48
C ILE A 89 16.70 -5.98 -1.69
N LYS A 90 17.33 -4.89 -1.24
CA LYS A 90 18.78 -4.69 -1.38
C LYS A 90 19.62 -5.61 -0.50
N VAL A 91 19.20 -5.86 0.74
CA VAL A 91 20.00 -6.62 1.72
C VAL A 91 19.76 -8.12 1.59
N ILE A 92 18.50 -8.54 1.61
CA ILE A 92 18.10 -9.95 1.67
C ILE A 92 17.79 -10.48 0.27
N GLY A 93 17.30 -9.63 -0.64
CA GLY A 93 16.72 -10.09 -1.90
C GLY A 93 15.41 -10.82 -1.67
N LEU A 94 14.47 -10.66 -2.60
CA LEU A 94 13.18 -11.34 -2.53
C LEU A 94 13.09 -12.35 -3.67
N PRO A 95 12.50 -13.54 -3.45
CA PRO A 95 12.25 -14.49 -4.53
C PRO A 95 11.49 -13.81 -5.69
N GLY A 96 12.04 -13.86 -6.90
CA GLY A 96 11.47 -13.22 -8.09
C GLY A 96 11.91 -11.77 -8.36
N ILE A 97 12.70 -11.15 -7.46
CA ILE A 97 13.32 -9.84 -7.67
C ILE A 97 14.83 -9.98 -7.43
N ASP A 98 15.61 -10.01 -8.51
CA ASP A 98 17.06 -10.08 -8.38
C ASP A 98 17.64 -8.73 -7.93
N ARG A 99 18.54 -8.78 -6.95
CA ARG A 99 19.14 -7.60 -6.29
C ARG A 99 19.90 -6.72 -7.28
N SER A 100 20.52 -7.35 -8.29
CA SER A 100 21.32 -6.68 -9.30
C SER A 100 20.46 -5.93 -10.34
N SER A 101 19.28 -6.48 -10.64
CA SER A 101 18.35 -5.96 -11.64
C SER A 101 17.36 -4.93 -11.10
N PHE A 102 17.32 -4.72 -9.77
CA PHE A 102 16.31 -3.89 -9.14
C PHE A 102 16.54 -2.39 -9.42
N ASN A 103 15.64 -1.83 -10.24
CA ASN A 103 15.63 -0.41 -10.56
C ASN A 103 14.92 0.39 -9.45
N ILE A 104 15.72 1.04 -8.60
CA ILE A 104 15.23 1.84 -7.47
C ILE A 104 14.40 3.04 -7.94
N SER A 105 14.82 3.74 -9.01
CA SER A 105 14.11 4.94 -9.46
C SER A 105 12.75 4.58 -10.05
N GLY A 106 12.66 3.47 -10.80
CA GLY A 106 11.40 2.92 -11.30
C GLY A 106 10.46 2.53 -10.15
N PHE A 107 10.98 1.85 -9.13
CA PHE A 107 10.21 1.50 -7.94
C PHE A 107 9.69 2.74 -7.21
N ILE A 108 10.54 3.75 -6.96
CA ILE A 108 10.11 4.98 -6.28
C ILE A 108 9.00 5.67 -7.07
N GLY A 109 9.13 5.79 -8.40
CA GLY A 109 8.09 6.39 -9.24
C GLY A 109 6.77 5.62 -9.19
N PHE A 110 6.82 4.29 -9.26
CA PHE A 110 5.62 3.46 -9.14
C PHE A 110 4.99 3.55 -7.75
N TYR A 111 5.78 3.40 -6.69
CA TYR A 111 5.32 3.40 -5.30
C TYR A 111 4.72 4.74 -4.90
N THR A 112 5.36 5.86 -5.26
CA THR A 112 4.82 7.20 -5.01
C THR A 112 3.50 7.42 -5.76
N SER A 113 3.41 7.00 -7.02
CA SER A 113 2.17 7.07 -7.79
C SER A 113 1.05 6.24 -7.15
N PHE A 114 1.38 5.01 -6.74
CA PHE A 114 0.45 4.12 -6.04
C PHE A 114 -0.03 4.73 -4.72
N SER A 115 0.88 5.21 -3.88
CA SER A 115 0.57 5.77 -2.56
C SER A 115 -0.26 7.06 -2.65
N LEU A 116 0.04 7.94 -3.61
CA LEU A 116 -0.76 9.15 -3.84
C LEU A 116 -2.16 8.81 -4.34
N LEU A 117 -2.26 7.93 -5.34
CA LEU A 117 -3.54 7.55 -5.92
C LEU A 117 -4.41 6.80 -4.91
N SER A 118 -3.82 5.90 -4.12
CA SER A 118 -4.53 5.20 -3.04
C SER A 118 -5.03 6.16 -1.97
N SER A 119 -4.24 7.18 -1.63
CA SER A 119 -4.65 8.23 -0.67
C SER A 119 -5.82 9.06 -1.21
N ILE A 120 -5.77 9.46 -2.47
CA ILE A 120 -6.87 10.19 -3.13
C ILE A 120 -8.14 9.35 -3.12
N VAL A 121 -8.07 8.10 -3.58
CA VAL A 121 -9.23 7.19 -3.60
C VAL A 121 -9.82 6.99 -2.20
N THR A 122 -8.96 6.86 -1.19
CA THR A 122 -9.39 6.66 0.19
C THR A 122 -10.07 7.88 0.78
N HIS A 123 -9.58 9.08 0.49
CA HIS A 123 -10.15 10.33 1.00
C HIS A 123 -11.36 10.84 0.20
N SER A 124 -11.51 10.44 -1.06
CA SER A 124 -12.60 10.88 -1.93
C SER A 124 -13.59 9.74 -2.25
N LEU A 125 -13.21 8.85 -3.15
CA LEU A 125 -14.09 7.84 -3.76
C LEU A 125 -14.71 6.89 -2.75
N LEU A 126 -13.93 6.34 -1.82
CA LEU A 126 -14.44 5.40 -0.81
C LEU A 126 -15.48 6.03 0.11
N ARG A 127 -15.37 7.35 0.39
CA ARG A 127 -16.34 8.07 1.23
C ARG A 127 -17.66 8.34 0.51
N ILE A 128 -17.61 8.46 -0.82
CA ILE A 128 -18.80 8.66 -1.66
C ILE A 128 -19.53 7.32 -1.86
N LEU A 129 -18.78 6.25 -2.16
CA LEU A 129 -19.35 4.94 -2.47
C LEU A 129 -19.84 4.19 -1.22
N SER A 130 -19.17 4.34 -0.08
CA SER A 130 -19.54 3.65 1.16
C SER A 130 -19.58 4.61 2.36
N PRO A 131 -20.62 5.47 2.43
CA PRO A 131 -20.81 6.39 3.55
C PRO A 131 -21.06 5.63 4.87
N TYR A 132 -21.66 4.44 4.81
CA TYR A 132 -21.97 3.61 5.98
C TYR A 132 -20.76 2.88 6.56
N SER A 133 -19.63 2.76 5.83
CA SER A 133 -18.41 2.13 6.38
C SER A 133 -17.90 2.79 7.65
N ARG A 134 -18.30 4.05 7.89
CA ARG A 134 -18.02 4.81 9.12
C ARG A 134 -18.58 4.15 10.38
N PHE A 135 -19.72 3.46 10.26
CA PHE A 135 -20.37 2.78 11.39
C PHE A 135 -19.82 1.37 11.63
N ASN A 136 -19.25 0.73 10.60
CA ASN A 136 -18.70 -0.63 10.67
C ASN A 136 -17.17 -0.66 10.77
N GLY A 137 -16.54 0.43 11.23
CA GLY A 137 -15.08 0.50 11.39
C GLY A 137 -14.30 0.24 10.11
N GLY A 138 -14.84 0.71 8.97
CA GLY A 138 -14.27 0.60 7.62
C GLY A 138 -14.54 -0.71 6.90
N GLN A 139 -15.39 -1.58 7.44
CA GLN A 139 -15.80 -2.81 6.76
C GLN A 139 -16.79 -2.50 5.64
N TRP A 140 -16.68 -3.26 4.54
CA TRP A 140 -17.60 -3.17 3.40
C TRP A 140 -18.80 -4.14 3.51
N PHE A 141 -18.71 -5.12 4.41
CA PHE A 141 -19.75 -6.12 4.71
C PHE A 141 -20.23 -5.97 6.15
#